data_AF-A0A2N6BJK9-F1
#
_entry.id   AF-A0A2N6BJK9-F1
#
_cell.length_a   1.000
_cell.length_b   1.000
_cell.length_c   1.000
_cell.angle_alpha   90.00
_cell.angle_beta   90.00
_cell.angle_gamma   90.00
#
_symmetry.space_group_name_H-M   'P 1'
#
loop_
_entity.id
_entity.type
_entity.pdbx_description
1 polymer ?
#
loop_
_entity_poly.entity_id
_entity_poly.type
_entity_poly.pdbx_seq_one_letter_code
_entity_poly.pdbx_strand_id
1 'polypeptide(L)'
;KRDLIISALQSLLFNEVLARRIESGEFTRVITGDLLKKHESGGIFITEEVEVDQPRLDSFELSPTGPIFGKKMKGPEGKAAEEELSVLEAYGLSEELFSRETGSRKELRAPLAGASAREWEEGIELTFTLMPGVYATSLIREIARSGVFRV
;
A
#
# COMPACT_ATOMS: atom_id res chain seq x y z
N LYS A 1 11.42 -20.26 -9.56
CA LYS A 1 12.28 -19.13 -10.01
C LYS A 1 11.47 -18.08 -10.76
N ARG A 2 10.66 -18.46 -11.77
CA ARG A 2 9.71 -17.55 -12.46
C ARG A 2 8.74 -16.86 -11.49
N ASP A 3 8.14 -17.63 -10.58
CA ASP A 3 7.13 -17.11 -9.64
C ASP A 3 7.71 -16.04 -8.70
N LEU A 4 8.99 -16.17 -8.32
CA LEU A 4 9.68 -15.17 -7.51
C LEU A 4 9.90 -13.87 -8.29
N ILE A 5 10.25 -13.95 -9.57
CA ILE A 5 10.46 -12.77 -10.43
C ILE A 5 9.13 -12.03 -10.63
N ILE A 6 8.05 -12.76 -10.89
CA ILE A 6 6.71 -12.18 -11.04
C ILE A 6 6.26 -11.53 -9.73
N SER A 7 6.42 -12.23 -8.60
CA SER A 7 6.08 -11.69 -7.27
C SER A 7 6.87 -10.41 -6.96
N ALA A 8 8.16 -10.38 -7.31
CA ALA A 8 8.98 -9.19 -7.17
C ALA A 8 8.49 -8.04 -8.07
N LEU A 9 8.10 -8.33 -9.31
CA LEU A 9 7.54 -7.33 -10.23
C LEU A 9 6.20 -6.78 -9.74
N GLN A 10 5.28 -7.64 -9.27
CA GLN A 10 4.01 -7.20 -8.67
C GLN A 10 4.27 -6.29 -7.45
N SER A 11 5.25 -6.66 -6.61
CA SER A 11 5.64 -5.85 -5.45
C SER A 11 6.27 -4.52 -5.83
N LEU A 12 7.07 -4.49 -6.90
CA LEU A 12 7.64 -3.27 -7.46
C LEU A 12 6.54 -2.31 -7.93
N LEU A 13 5.58 -2.81 -8.71
CA LEU A 13 4.48 -2.01 -9.23
C LEU A 13 3.55 -1.50 -8.11
N PHE A 14 3.27 -2.32 -7.11
CA PHE A 14 2.56 -1.89 -5.90
C PHE A 14 3.29 -0.73 -5.21
N ASN A 15 4.61 -0.84 -5.03
CA ASN A 15 5.42 0.20 -4.39
C ASN A 15 5.46 1.49 -5.22
N GLU A 16 5.47 1.39 -6.55
CA GLU A 16 5.39 2.56 -7.44
C GLU A 16 4.05 3.29 -7.30
N VAL A 17 2.92 2.57 -7.26
CA VAL A 17 1.60 3.16 -7.00
C VAL A 17 1.59 3.88 -5.65
N LEU A 18 2.12 3.23 -4.61
CA LEU A 18 2.25 3.83 -3.27
C LEU A 18 3.10 5.11 -3.31
N ALA A 19 4.25 5.07 -3.98
CA ALA A 19 5.17 6.21 -4.07
C ALA A 19 4.50 7.41 -4.76
N ARG A 20 3.87 7.20 -5.92
CA ARG A 20 3.16 8.26 -6.64
C ARG A 20 2.06 8.89 -5.81
N ARG A 21 1.30 8.08 -5.07
CA ARG A 21 0.24 8.58 -4.19
C ARG A 21 0.77 9.39 -3.01
N ILE A 22 1.95 9.06 -2.49
CA ILE A 22 2.64 9.86 -1.47
C ILE A 22 3.10 11.19 -2.08
N GLU A 23 3.74 11.15 -3.24
CA GLU A 23 4.27 12.33 -3.94
C GLU A 23 3.16 13.31 -4.37
N SER A 24 1.98 12.81 -4.73
CA SER A 24 0.82 13.64 -5.08
C SER A 24 0.10 14.22 -3.85
N GLY A 25 0.49 13.84 -2.64
CA GLY A 25 -0.18 14.26 -1.40
C GLY A 25 -1.53 13.58 -1.16
N GLU A 26 -1.81 12.47 -1.84
CA GLU A 26 -3.08 11.74 -1.78
C GLU A 26 -3.02 10.51 -0.86
N PHE A 27 -1.86 10.24 -0.25
CA PHE A 27 -1.65 9.13 0.67
C PHE A 27 -2.62 9.12 1.85
N THR A 28 -2.97 10.29 2.38
CA THR A 28 -3.91 10.46 3.50
C THR A 28 -5.28 10.98 3.05
N ARG A 29 -5.61 10.86 1.76
CA ARG A 29 -6.87 11.35 1.22
C ARG A 29 -7.62 10.23 0.51
N VAL A 30 -8.94 10.23 0.64
CA VAL A 30 -9.81 9.48 -0.26
C VAL A 30 -9.96 10.31 -1.54
N ILE A 31 -9.80 9.67 -2.69
CA ILE A 31 -10.04 10.26 -4.01
C ILE A 31 -11.16 9.51 -4.71
N THR A 32 -11.89 10.20 -5.59
CA THR A 32 -12.99 9.59 -6.34
C THR A 32 -12.52 8.35 -7.11
N GLY A 33 -13.27 7.26 -6.97
CA GLY A 33 -12.96 5.98 -7.61
C GLY A 33 -11.95 5.11 -6.84
N ASP A 34 -11.44 5.56 -5.69
CA ASP A 34 -10.61 4.71 -4.82
C ASP A 34 -11.30 3.38 -4.51
N LEU A 35 -10.53 2.29 -4.60
CA LEU A 35 -10.91 1.02 -4.03
C LEU A 35 -10.42 0.95 -2.57
N LEU A 36 -11.34 1.13 -1.64
CA LEU A 36 -11.10 1.15 -0.20
C LEU A 36 -11.28 -0.24 0.40
N LYS A 37 -10.47 -0.56 1.42
CA LYS A 37 -10.59 -1.77 2.23
C LYS A 37 -10.83 -1.44 3.69
N LYS A 38 -11.83 -2.07 4.29
CA LYS A 38 -12.11 -1.99 5.73
C LYS A 38 -11.14 -2.89 6.49
N HIS A 39 -10.45 -2.36 7.51
CA HIS A 39 -9.47 -3.12 8.28
C HIS A 39 -10.11 -4.25 9.11
N GLU A 40 -11.25 -3.99 9.73
CA GLU A 40 -11.92 -4.96 10.61
C GLU A 40 -12.55 -6.14 9.86
N SER A 41 -13.29 -5.85 8.78
CA SER A 41 -14.05 -6.87 8.04
C SER A 41 -13.31 -7.42 6.83
N GLY A 42 -12.24 -6.76 6.37
CA GLY A 42 -11.52 -7.09 5.14
C GLY A 42 -12.29 -6.77 3.85
N GLY A 43 -13.52 -6.25 3.95
CA GLY A 43 -14.36 -5.94 2.80
C GLY A 43 -13.80 -4.81 1.94
N ILE A 44 -13.87 -4.97 0.62
CA ILE A 44 -13.40 -4.00 -0.37
C ILE A 44 -14.57 -3.38 -1.14
N PHE A 45 -14.55 -2.08 -1.33
CA PHE A 45 -15.59 -1.33 -2.04
C PHE A 45 -15.00 -0.09 -2.72
N ILE A 46 -15.67 0.38 -3.76
CA ILE A 46 -15.29 1.62 -4.45
C ILE A 46 -15.97 2.75 -3.68
N THR A 47 -15.24 3.83 -3.41
CA THR A 47 -15.82 4.99 -2.73
C THR A 47 -16.89 5.65 -3.61
N GLU A 48 -18.07 5.87 -3.03
CA GLU A 48 -19.18 6.60 -3.67
C GLU A 48 -19.18 8.06 -3.24
N GLU A 49 -18.88 8.32 -1.96
CA GLU A 49 -18.87 9.65 -1.35
C GLU A 49 -17.57 9.86 -0.55
N VAL A 50 -16.64 10.59 -1.14
CA VAL A 50 -15.32 10.91 -0.55
C VAL A 50 -15.47 11.52 0.85
N GLU A 51 -16.43 12.44 1.03
CA GLU A 51 -16.66 13.13 2.31
C GLU A 51 -17.16 12.19 3.43
N VAL A 52 -17.83 11.09 3.06
CA VAL A 52 -18.28 10.06 4.01
C VAL A 52 -17.13 9.13 4.38
N ASP A 53 -16.27 8.81 3.42
CA ASP A 53 -15.17 7.86 3.62
C ASP A 53 -13.90 8.49 4.20
N GLN A 54 -13.68 9.79 4.01
CA GLN A 54 -12.49 10.49 4.51
C GLN A 54 -12.33 10.40 6.04
N PRO A 55 -13.37 10.69 6.87
CA PRO A 55 -13.24 10.54 8.32
C PRO A 55 -12.90 9.11 8.77
N ARG A 56 -13.35 8.11 7.99
CA ARG A 56 -13.10 6.68 8.25
C ARG A 56 -11.68 6.29 7.83
N LEU A 57 -11.14 6.92 6.79
CA LEU A 57 -9.73 6.83 6.46
C LEU A 57 -8.88 7.43 7.57
N ASP A 58 -9.24 8.62 8.06
CA ASP A 58 -8.50 9.35 9.10
C ASP A 58 -8.43 8.58 10.42
N SER A 59 -9.51 7.87 10.77
CA SER A 59 -9.58 7.01 11.95
C SER A 59 -8.93 5.63 11.76
N PHE A 60 -8.34 5.34 10.60
CA PHE A 60 -7.85 4.02 10.20
C PHE A 60 -8.92 2.90 10.24
N GLU A 61 -10.20 3.23 10.11
CA GLU A 61 -11.24 2.22 9.87
C GLU A 61 -11.06 1.57 8.48
N LEU A 62 -10.64 2.37 7.50
CA LEU A 62 -10.38 1.93 6.13
C LEU A 62 -9.07 2.48 5.58
N SER A 63 -8.64 1.94 4.45
CA SER A 63 -7.50 2.46 3.69
C SER A 63 -7.66 2.24 2.19
N PRO A 64 -7.13 3.16 1.36
CA PRO A 64 -6.97 2.92 -0.06
C PRO A 64 -6.12 1.66 -0.30
N THR A 65 -6.40 0.97 -1.40
CA THR A 65 -5.66 -0.23 -1.78
C THR A 65 -4.81 0.02 -3.02
N GLY A 66 -3.72 -0.73 -3.15
CA GLY A 66 -2.89 -0.79 -4.33
C GLY A 66 -2.97 -2.17 -5.01
N PRO A 67 -2.53 -2.25 -6.26
CA PRO A 67 -2.67 -3.44 -7.07
C PRO A 67 -1.58 -4.46 -6.75
N ILE A 68 -1.98 -5.73 -6.63
CA ILE A 68 -1.11 -6.87 -6.94
C ILE A 68 -1.66 -7.42 -8.25
N PHE A 69 -1.14 -6.93 -9.38
CA PHE A 69 -1.69 -7.21 -10.71
C PHE A 69 -1.78 -8.71 -10.99
N GLY A 70 -2.93 -9.16 -11.48
CA GLY A 70 -3.15 -10.55 -11.85
C GLY A 70 -4.62 -10.90 -11.99
N LYS A 71 -4.90 -12.19 -12.18
CA LYS A 71 -6.27 -12.70 -12.40
C LYS A 71 -7.21 -12.30 -11.27
N LYS A 72 -8.45 -11.94 -11.65
CA LYS A 72 -9.57 -11.68 -10.74
C LYS A 72 -9.32 -10.55 -9.73
N MET A 73 -8.29 -9.73 -9.96
CA MET A 73 -8.09 -8.51 -9.19
C MET A 73 -9.25 -7.55 -9.46
N LYS A 74 -9.85 -7.00 -8.41
CA LYS A 74 -10.79 -5.88 -8.52
C LYS A 74 -9.98 -4.59 -8.65
N GLY A 75 -10.24 -3.79 -9.68
CA GLY A 75 -9.62 -2.48 -9.85
C GLY A 75 -10.40 -1.37 -9.13
N PRO A 76 -9.75 -0.21 -8.89
CA PRO A 76 -10.44 1.04 -8.63
C PRO A 76 -11.12 1.56 -9.91
N GLU A 77 -11.73 2.74 -9.83
CA GLU A 77 -12.36 3.44 -10.95
C GLU A 77 -11.79 4.87 -11.11
N GLY A 78 -12.12 5.51 -12.24
CA GLY A 78 -11.77 6.91 -12.50
C GLY A 78 -10.28 7.21 -12.34
N LYS A 79 -9.97 8.31 -11.64
CA LYS A 79 -8.60 8.80 -11.42
C LYS A 79 -7.68 7.73 -10.80
N ALA A 80 -8.17 6.99 -9.81
CA ALA A 80 -7.37 5.96 -9.16
C ALA A 80 -7.03 4.80 -10.11
N ALA A 81 -7.93 4.44 -11.03
CA ALA A 81 -7.65 3.45 -12.08
C ALA A 81 -6.63 3.96 -13.10
N GLU A 82 -6.77 5.20 -13.53
CA GLU A 82 -5.83 5.86 -14.45
C GLU A 82 -4.42 5.90 -13.85
N GLU A 83 -4.28 6.19 -12.55
CA GLU A 83 -3.00 6.18 -11.85
C GLU A 83 -2.36 4.78 -11.83
N GLU A 84 -3.12 3.73 -11.49
CA GLU A 84 -2.62 2.37 -11.50
C GLU A 84 -2.19 1.90 -12.90
N LEU A 85 -2.96 2.24 -13.94
CA LEU A 85 -2.62 1.93 -15.32
C LEU A 85 -1.39 2.71 -15.80
N SER A 86 -1.26 3.99 -15.43
CA SER A 86 -0.10 4.82 -15.76
C SER A 86 1.21 4.27 -15.17
N VAL A 87 1.12 3.51 -14.07
CA VAL A 87 2.28 2.80 -13.50
C VAL A 87 2.69 1.66 -14.40
N LEU A 88 1.77 0.85 -14.91
CA LEU A 88 2.10 -0.20 -15.87
C LEU A 88 2.73 0.37 -17.14
N GLU A 89 2.13 1.43 -17.69
CA GLU A 89 2.60 2.10 -18.90
C GLU A 89 4.02 2.67 -18.74
N ALA A 90 4.34 3.25 -17.59
CA ALA A 90 5.68 3.79 -17.30
C ALA A 90 6.78 2.72 -17.33
N TYR A 91 6.43 1.45 -17.08
CA TYR A 91 7.34 0.30 -17.18
C TYR A 91 7.22 -0.42 -18.53
N GLY A 92 6.40 0.08 -19.47
CA GLY A 92 6.15 -0.55 -20.76
C GLY A 92 5.40 -1.88 -20.64
N LEU A 93 4.59 -2.02 -19.59
CA LEU A 93 3.84 -3.24 -19.26
C LEU A 93 2.35 -3.05 -19.50
N SER A 94 1.64 -4.16 -19.52
CA SER A 94 0.18 -4.20 -19.55
C SER A 94 -0.34 -5.29 -18.59
N GLU A 95 -1.62 -5.23 -18.25
CA GLU A 95 -2.23 -6.19 -17.33
C GLU A 95 -2.19 -7.63 -17.86
N GLU A 96 -2.17 -7.82 -19.19
CA GLU A 96 -2.11 -9.13 -19.83
C GLU A 96 -0.86 -9.92 -19.44
N LEU A 97 0.24 -9.25 -19.09
CA LEU A 97 1.45 -9.91 -18.58
C LEU A 97 1.16 -10.75 -17.34
N PHE A 98 0.24 -10.28 -16.48
CA PHE A 98 -0.13 -10.91 -15.22
C PHE A 98 -1.36 -11.81 -15.36
N SER A 99 -1.87 -12.00 -16.59
CA SER A 99 -3.08 -12.78 -16.88
C SER A 99 -3.03 -14.24 -16.43
N ARG A 100 -1.85 -14.77 -16.05
CA ARG A 100 -1.66 -16.13 -15.53
C ARG A 100 -1.48 -16.20 -14.02
N GLU A 101 -1.19 -15.07 -13.40
CA GLU A 101 -0.72 -14.92 -12.03
C GLU A 101 -1.88 -14.59 -11.09
N THR A 102 -1.72 -14.88 -9.80
CA THR A 102 -2.73 -14.51 -8.81
C THR A 102 -2.72 -13.01 -8.60
N GLY A 103 -3.86 -12.37 -8.85
CA GLY A 103 -4.07 -10.96 -8.52
C GLY A 103 -4.72 -10.80 -7.15
N SER A 104 -4.42 -9.69 -6.48
CA SER A 104 -5.05 -9.33 -5.20
C SER A 104 -4.98 -7.82 -4.95
N ARG A 105 -5.51 -7.38 -3.81
CA ARG A 105 -5.45 -5.98 -3.36
C ARG A 105 -4.83 -5.92 -1.98
N LYS A 106 -3.94 -4.94 -1.79
CA LYS A 106 -3.26 -4.70 -0.52
C LYS A 106 -3.44 -3.26 -0.11
N GLU A 107 -3.60 -3.03 1.18
CA GLU A 107 -3.71 -1.70 1.78
C GLU A 107 -2.43 -0.89 1.50
N LEU A 108 -2.60 0.34 1.04
CA LEU A 108 -1.48 1.28 0.85
C LEU A 108 -0.98 1.86 2.18
N ARG A 109 -1.81 1.80 3.23
CA ARG A 109 -1.50 2.29 4.58
C ARG A 109 -1.44 1.11 5.55
N ALA A 110 -0.46 1.17 6.44
CA ALA A 110 -0.30 0.20 7.52
C ALA A 110 -0.41 0.91 8.88
N PRO A 111 -1.55 0.84 9.57
CA PRO A 111 -1.64 1.35 10.93
C PRO A 111 -0.66 0.62 11.85
N LEU A 112 0.01 1.37 12.73
CA LEU A 112 0.87 0.83 13.77
C LEU A 112 0.11 0.79 15.10
N ALA A 113 0.19 -0.33 15.79
CA ALA A 113 -0.40 -0.51 17.11
C ALA A 113 0.69 -0.66 18.18
N GLY A 114 0.43 -0.11 19.38
CA GLY A 114 1.33 -0.25 20.53
C GLY A 114 2.73 0.34 20.31
N ALA A 115 2.83 1.41 19.51
CA ALA A 115 4.10 2.04 19.20
C ALA A 115 4.67 2.76 20.43
N SER A 116 5.89 2.40 20.82
CA SER A 116 6.66 3.08 21.86
C SER A 116 8.14 3.14 21.50
N ALA A 117 8.83 4.14 22.05
CA ALA A 117 10.27 4.33 21.90
C ALA A 117 10.87 4.60 23.27
N ARG A 118 12.02 4.00 23.57
CA ARG A 118 12.82 4.32 24.75
C ARG A 118 14.30 4.36 24.43
N GLU A 119 15.02 5.17 25.18
CA GLU A 119 16.48 5.20 25.12
C GLU A 119 17.07 3.84 25.50
N TRP A 120 18.13 3.46 24.80
CA TRP A 120 18.94 2.28 25.05
C TRP A 120 20.42 2.69 25.02
N GLU A 121 21.30 1.90 25.65
CA GLU A 121 22.72 2.26 25.84
C GLU A 121 23.40 2.78 24.55
N GLU A 122 23.10 2.15 23.42
CA GLU A 122 23.61 2.55 22.10
C GLU A 122 22.47 2.73 21.07
N GLY A 123 21.44 3.50 21.41
CA GLY A 123 20.43 3.94 20.45
C GLY A 123 19.02 4.02 21.01
N ILE A 124 18.05 3.55 20.23
CA ILE A 124 16.62 3.61 20.55
C ILE A 124 16.04 2.22 20.40
N GLU A 125 15.36 1.74 21.44
CA GLU A 125 14.50 0.55 21.31
C GLU A 125 13.11 1.01 20.87
N LEU A 126 12.62 0.42 19.77
CA LEU A 126 11.29 0.65 19.24
C LEU A 126 10.45 -0.61 19.44
N THR A 127 9.28 -0.47 20.05
CA THR A 127 8.27 -1.54 20.15
C THR A 127 7.05 -1.13 19.36
N PHE A 128 6.55 -2.03 18.51
CA PHE A 128 5.32 -1.81 17.73
C PHE A 128 4.80 -3.13 17.18
N THR A 129 3.51 -3.18 16.87
CA THR A 129 2.86 -4.30 16.18
C THR A 129 2.48 -3.87 14.76
N LEU A 130 2.78 -4.75 13.80
CA LEU A 130 2.46 -4.56 12.38
C LEU A 130 1.43 -5.58 11.90
N MET A 131 0.68 -5.19 10.89
CA MET A 131 -0.20 -6.12 10.18
C MET A 131 0.62 -7.19 9.43
N PRO A 132 0.06 -8.39 9.20
CA PRO A 132 0.69 -9.41 8.38
C PRO A 132 1.10 -8.86 7.00
N GLY A 133 2.32 -9.18 6.56
CA GLY A 133 2.84 -8.74 5.27
C GLY A 133 3.34 -7.28 5.22
N VAL A 134 3.43 -6.60 6.37
CA VAL A 134 4.13 -5.32 6.52
C VAL A 134 5.52 -5.58 7.13
N TYR A 135 6.54 -4.93 6.60
CA TYR A 135 7.92 -5.13 7.02
C TYR A 135 8.34 -4.06 8.02
N ALA A 136 9.00 -4.45 9.11
CA ALA A 136 9.57 -3.52 10.10
C ALA A 136 10.54 -2.51 9.46
N THR A 137 11.28 -2.96 8.45
CA THR A 137 12.21 -2.11 7.68
C THR A 137 11.53 -0.93 6.99
N SER A 138 10.23 -1.04 6.64
CA SER A 138 9.46 0.08 6.10
C SER A 138 9.29 1.19 7.13
N LEU A 139 8.96 0.86 8.38
CA LEU A 139 8.87 1.86 9.46
C LEU A 139 10.23 2.47 9.77
N ILE A 140 11.25 1.63 9.90
CA ILE A 140 12.61 2.09 10.24
C ILE A 140 13.15 3.05 9.17
N ARG A 141 12.88 2.78 7.88
CA ARG A 141 13.23 3.69 6.78
C ARG A 141 12.66 5.10 6.99
N GLU A 142 11.41 5.21 7.42
CA GLU A 142 10.75 6.51 7.66
C GLU A 142 11.36 7.26 8.84
N ILE A 143 11.74 6.55 9.91
CA ILE A 143 12.33 7.16 11.10
C ILE A 143 13.76 7.62 10.84
N ALA A 144 14.55 6.81 10.15
CA ALA A 144 15.99 6.96 10.17
C ALA A 144 16.57 7.93 9.13
N ARG A 145 15.78 8.41 8.15
CA ARG A 145 16.18 9.33 7.05
C ARG A 145 17.44 8.99 6.22
N SER A 146 18.32 8.08 6.64
CA SER A 146 19.53 7.66 5.94
C SER A 146 20.17 6.39 6.54
N GLY A 147 20.25 5.31 5.75
CA GLY A 147 21.40 4.38 5.70
C GLY A 147 21.70 3.43 6.87
N VAL A 148 21.59 2.13 6.59
CA VAL A 148 22.16 0.95 7.29
C VAL A 148 21.71 0.74 8.74
N PHE A 149 20.92 -0.30 8.95
CA PHE A 149 20.49 -0.77 10.27
C PHE A 149 21.20 -2.05 10.66
N ARG A 150 21.49 -2.18 11.95
CA ARG A 150 21.73 -3.46 12.60
C ARG A 150 20.47 -3.80 13.38
N VAL A 151 19.87 -4.93 13.03
CA VAL A 151 18.75 -5.55 13.77
C VAL A 151 19.34 -6.60 14.70
#